data_AF-A0A919J9T2-F1
#
_entry.id   AF-A0A919J9T2-F1
#
_cell.length_a   1.000
_cell.length_b   1.000
_cell.length_c   1.000
_cell.angle_alpha   90.00
_cell.angle_beta   90.00
_cell.angle_gamma   90.00
#
_symmetry.space_group_name_H-M   'P 1'
#
loop_
_entity.id
_entity.type
_entity.pdbx_description
1 polymer ?
#
loop_
_entity_poly.entity_id
_entity_poly.type
_entity_poly.pdbx_seq_one_letter_code
_entity_poly.pdbx_strand_id
1 'polypeptide(L)'
;MTTLRHGYTLHDLHELAKSATGAAGLSVTDYRERFDEAWSAIVEHLFTAEEAPTGRDLWYAGLNAIRDAWTTTRRHHGAPSADSYRGALGSSVRYQQFWADTKVTPDHSSAVIDRYAAFQIWPELANIHQQTLLAHAATSDISGTAKALGVSVKVARGRLSRARAAFRALWHEHETPPPFWHRTHRSADVADLAPCGTPSAWARHKRRGEPVDQACIEANRAYMRRWSRTAGATSSLVAS
;
A
#
# COMPACT_ATOMS: atom_id res chain seq x y z
N MET A 1 -0.71 45.70 21.33
CA MET A 1 -1.39 45.79 20.03
C MET A 1 -0.31 45.97 18.99
N THR A 2 -0.03 44.94 18.18
CA THR A 2 1.03 45.01 17.17
C THR A 2 0.42 45.58 15.89
N THR A 3 0.78 46.81 15.57
CA THR A 3 0.36 47.49 14.34
C THR A 3 1.23 47.00 13.18
N LEU A 4 0.58 46.75 12.05
CA LEU A 4 1.14 46.31 10.78
C LEU A 4 1.07 47.46 9.75
N ARG A 5 1.42 47.15 8.50
CA ARG A 5 1.37 48.12 7.39
C ARG A 5 -0.03 48.72 7.25
N HIS A 6 -0.09 49.98 6.82
CA HIS A 6 -1.34 50.71 6.53
C HIS A 6 -2.29 50.88 7.73
N GLY A 7 -1.79 50.72 8.97
CA GLY A 7 -2.54 50.96 10.20
C GLY A 7 -3.39 49.78 10.67
N TYR A 8 -3.36 48.65 9.96
CA TYR A 8 -4.02 47.42 10.38
C TYR A 8 -3.32 46.77 11.56
N THR A 9 -4.04 45.98 12.36
CA THR A 9 -3.47 45.14 13.41
C THR A 9 -3.60 43.66 13.06
N LEU A 10 -2.81 42.81 13.73
CA LEU A 10 -2.98 41.35 13.62
C LEU A 10 -4.40 40.89 13.96
N HIS A 11 -5.09 41.59 14.87
CA HIS A 11 -6.47 41.29 15.22
C HIS A 11 -7.42 41.57 14.06
N ASP A 12 -7.24 42.71 13.37
CA ASP A 12 -8.07 43.07 12.21
C ASP A 12 -7.93 42.04 11.09
N LEU A 13 -6.69 41.61 10.79
CA LEU A 13 -6.47 40.57 9.79
C LEU A 13 -7.10 39.23 10.19
N HIS A 14 -7.12 38.92 11.48
CA HIS A 14 -7.66 37.66 12.01
C HIS A 14 -9.17 37.60 11.85
N GLU A 15 -9.85 38.69 12.19
CA GLU A 15 -11.30 38.78 12.04
C GLU A 15 -11.71 38.87 10.57
N LEU A 16 -10.91 39.53 9.72
CA LEU A 16 -11.12 39.51 8.27
C LEU A 16 -10.97 38.09 7.69
N ALA A 17 -9.94 37.36 8.09
CA ALA A 17 -9.72 35.98 7.65
C ALA A 17 -10.85 35.05 8.12
N LYS A 18 -11.23 35.09 9.41
CA LYS A 18 -12.37 34.31 9.95
C LYS A 18 -13.67 34.61 9.20
N SER A 19 -13.93 35.89 8.93
CA SER A 19 -15.10 36.34 8.18
C SER A 19 -15.09 35.80 6.74
N ALA A 20 -13.96 35.92 6.04
CA ALA A 20 -13.80 35.40 4.68
C ALA A 20 -13.97 33.88 4.62
N THR A 21 -13.40 33.14 5.58
CA THR A 21 -13.55 31.69 5.70
C THR A 21 -15.00 31.28 5.93
N GLY A 22 -15.74 32.01 6.78
CA GLY A 22 -17.17 31.79 6.99
C GLY A 22 -18.00 32.05 5.72
N ALA A 23 -17.68 33.13 5.01
CA ALA A 23 -18.37 33.51 3.78
C ALA A 23 -18.11 32.56 2.60
N ALA A 24 -16.98 31.84 2.60
CA ALA A 24 -16.68 30.83 1.59
C ALA A 24 -17.63 29.60 1.65
N GLY A 25 -18.40 29.43 2.71
CA GLY A 25 -19.42 28.38 2.85
C GLY A 25 -18.85 27.01 3.23
N LEU A 26 -19.63 25.93 3.05
CA LEU A 26 -19.19 24.57 3.32
C LEU A 26 -18.35 24.04 2.14
N SER A 27 -17.07 23.74 2.40
CA SER A 27 -16.13 23.12 1.47
C SER A 27 -15.69 21.75 1.99
N VAL A 28 -15.13 20.92 1.11
CA VAL A 28 -14.54 19.61 1.44
C VAL A 28 -13.22 19.78 2.21
N THR A 29 -12.57 20.94 2.08
CA THR A 29 -11.36 21.34 2.82
C THR A 29 -11.72 21.78 4.24
N ASP A 30 -10.88 21.42 5.22
CA ASP A 30 -11.12 21.76 6.62
C ASP A 30 -11.20 23.29 6.84
N TYR A 31 -11.88 23.71 7.91
CA TYR A 31 -11.97 25.13 8.27
C TYR A 31 -10.59 25.75 8.45
N ARG A 32 -9.67 25.02 9.10
CA ARG A 32 -8.33 25.53 9.39
C ARG A 32 -7.54 25.84 8.13
N GLU A 33 -7.53 24.94 7.15
CA GLU A 33 -6.83 25.15 5.89
C GLU A 33 -7.35 26.37 5.14
N ARG A 34 -8.68 26.56 5.12
CA ARG A 34 -9.30 27.74 4.51
C ARG A 34 -8.98 29.03 5.26
N PHE A 35 -8.88 28.96 6.58
CA PHE A 35 -8.45 30.08 7.38
C PHE A 35 -6.99 30.45 7.09
N ASP A 36 -6.09 29.46 7.04
CA ASP A 36 -4.68 29.67 6.76
C ASP A 36 -4.47 30.25 5.34
N GLU A 37 -5.21 29.76 4.34
CA GLU A 37 -5.21 30.27 2.97
C GLU A 37 -5.68 31.74 2.91
N ALA A 38 -6.83 32.05 3.53
CA ALA A 38 -7.35 33.41 3.56
C ALA A 38 -6.41 34.35 4.30
N TRP A 39 -5.84 33.90 5.43
CA TRP A 39 -4.88 34.67 6.20
C TRP A 39 -3.63 35.00 5.38
N SER A 40 -3.03 34.01 4.70
CA SER A 40 -1.84 34.24 3.86
C SER A 40 -2.13 35.26 2.76
N ALA A 41 -3.24 35.09 2.03
CA ALA A 41 -3.62 35.99 0.95
C ALA A 41 -3.91 37.43 1.44
N ILE A 42 -4.54 37.58 2.60
CA ILE A 42 -4.78 38.88 3.24
C ILE A 42 -3.45 39.56 3.58
N VAL A 43 -2.52 38.83 4.21
CA VAL A 43 -1.20 39.35 4.58
C VAL A 43 -0.41 39.73 3.34
N GLU A 44 -0.35 38.85 2.33
CA GLU A 44 0.32 39.13 1.06
C GLU A 44 -0.25 40.36 0.37
N HIS A 45 -1.57 40.49 0.29
CA HIS A 45 -2.21 41.65 -0.32
C HIS A 45 -1.90 42.94 0.47
N LEU A 46 -1.96 42.89 1.80
CA LEU A 46 -1.60 44.04 2.64
C LEU A 46 -0.15 44.49 2.43
N PHE A 47 0.78 43.54 2.34
CA PHE A 47 2.21 43.83 2.22
C PHE A 47 2.66 44.13 0.79
N THR A 48 1.86 43.81 -0.23
CA THR A 48 2.15 44.14 -1.63
C THR A 48 1.44 45.41 -2.11
N ALA A 49 0.35 45.82 -1.46
CA ALA A 49 -0.37 47.05 -1.81
C ALA A 49 0.47 48.31 -1.58
N GLU A 50 0.66 49.09 -2.64
CA GLU A 50 1.40 50.37 -2.59
C GLU A 50 0.61 51.42 -1.79
N GLU A 51 -0.69 51.53 -2.05
CA GLU A 51 -1.64 52.35 -1.30
C GLU A 51 -2.32 51.55 -0.19
N ALA A 52 -2.95 52.23 0.77
CA ALA A 52 -3.64 51.58 1.88
C ALA A 52 -4.89 50.84 1.37
N PRO A 53 -4.92 49.49 1.36
CA PRO A 53 -6.08 48.74 0.91
C PRO A 53 -7.22 48.91 1.91
N THR A 54 -8.47 48.85 1.45
CA THR A 54 -9.61 48.86 2.35
C THR A 54 -9.79 47.50 3.00
N GLY A 55 -10.53 47.44 4.12
CA GLY A 55 -10.84 46.15 4.76
C GLY A 55 -11.64 45.22 3.83
N ARG A 56 -12.39 45.79 2.90
CA ARG A 56 -13.14 45.04 1.88
C ARG A 56 -12.21 44.43 0.82
N ASP A 57 -11.15 45.12 0.43
CA ASP A 57 -10.16 44.61 -0.52
C ASP A 57 -9.42 43.41 0.06
N LEU A 58 -8.98 43.54 1.32
CA LEU A 58 -8.36 42.44 2.07
C LEU A 58 -9.33 41.26 2.22
N TRP A 59 -10.59 41.52 2.59
CA TRP A 59 -11.61 40.46 2.70
C TRP A 59 -11.82 39.71 1.37
N TYR A 60 -11.89 40.42 0.24
CA TYR A 60 -12.00 39.78 -1.07
C TYR A 60 -10.73 39.02 -1.47
N ALA A 61 -9.54 39.52 -1.12
CA ALA A 61 -8.30 38.79 -1.35
C ALA A 61 -8.33 37.40 -0.66
N GLY A 62 -8.72 37.36 0.62
CA GLY A 62 -8.88 36.10 1.36
C GLY A 62 -9.97 35.19 0.79
N LEU A 63 -11.14 35.73 0.47
CA LEU A 63 -12.26 34.95 -0.09
C LEU A 63 -11.91 34.36 -1.48
N ASN A 64 -11.23 35.12 -2.33
CA ASN A 64 -10.84 34.66 -3.67
C ASN A 64 -9.75 33.60 -3.58
N ALA A 65 -8.77 33.73 -2.70
CA ALA A 65 -7.74 32.71 -2.49
C ALA A 65 -8.34 31.35 -2.11
N ILE A 66 -9.32 31.32 -1.19
CA ILE A 66 -10.03 30.07 -0.86
C ILE A 66 -10.72 29.46 -2.09
N ARG A 67 -11.39 30.29 -2.90
CA ARG A 67 -12.11 29.84 -4.10
C ARG A 67 -11.16 29.33 -5.18
N ASP A 68 -10.02 29.96 -5.34
CA ASP A 68 -8.99 29.59 -6.30
C ASP A 68 -8.30 28.29 -5.88
N ALA A 69 -7.98 28.13 -4.59
CA ALA A 69 -7.45 26.88 -4.03
C ALA A 69 -8.43 25.71 -4.22
N TRP A 70 -9.73 25.94 -3.99
CA TRP A 70 -10.76 24.94 -4.23
C TRP A 70 -10.89 24.59 -5.72
N THR A 71 -10.90 25.59 -6.59
CA THR A 71 -10.98 25.39 -8.03
C THR A 71 -9.77 24.62 -8.55
N THR A 72 -8.59 24.94 -8.04
CA THR A 72 -7.33 24.26 -8.37
C THR A 72 -7.35 22.81 -7.92
N THR A 73 -7.74 22.55 -6.66
CA THR A 73 -7.93 21.19 -6.13
C THR A 73 -8.89 20.39 -7.02
N ARG A 74 -10.04 20.96 -7.38
CA ARG A 74 -11.01 20.29 -8.29
C ARG A 74 -10.38 19.95 -9.64
N ARG A 75 -9.65 20.88 -10.25
CA ARG A 75 -8.96 20.65 -11.54
C ARG A 75 -7.94 19.52 -11.43
N HIS A 76 -7.14 19.47 -10.36
CA HIS A 76 -6.17 18.39 -10.14
C HIS A 76 -6.82 17.02 -10.03
N HIS A 77 -8.02 16.95 -9.43
CA HIS A 77 -8.78 15.72 -9.27
C HIS A 77 -9.75 15.45 -10.45
N GLY A 78 -9.54 16.14 -11.58
CA GLY A 78 -10.33 15.97 -12.80
C GLY A 78 -11.79 16.44 -12.71
N ALA A 79 -12.20 17.03 -11.58
CA ALA A 79 -13.53 17.57 -11.40
C ALA A 79 -13.71 18.83 -12.24
N PRO A 80 -14.82 18.96 -12.98
CA PRO A 80 -15.07 20.14 -13.78
C PRO A 80 -15.29 21.38 -12.90
N SER A 81 -14.95 22.54 -13.46
CA SER A 81 -15.31 23.84 -12.86
C SER A 81 -16.84 23.96 -12.80
N ALA A 82 -17.33 24.52 -11.70
CA ALA A 82 -18.76 24.65 -11.42
C ALA A 82 -19.52 25.41 -12.53
N ASP A 83 -18.89 26.39 -13.16
CA ASP A 83 -19.50 27.22 -14.21
C ASP A 83 -19.60 26.54 -15.58
N SER A 84 -18.79 25.52 -15.86
CA SER A 84 -18.63 25.00 -17.23
C SER A 84 -19.30 23.65 -17.49
N TYR A 85 -19.94 23.03 -16.48
CA TYR A 85 -20.36 21.63 -16.60
C TYR A 85 -21.76 21.35 -16.04
N ARG A 86 -22.66 20.89 -16.90
CA ARG A 86 -24.05 20.51 -16.57
C ARG A 86 -24.26 19.00 -16.35
N GLY A 87 -23.19 18.20 -16.27
CA GLY A 87 -23.26 16.76 -16.02
C GLY A 87 -23.06 16.40 -14.54
N ALA A 88 -23.22 15.12 -14.19
CA ALA A 88 -22.93 14.61 -12.85
C ALA A 88 -21.43 14.74 -12.51
N LEU A 89 -21.07 15.03 -11.26
CA LEU A 89 -19.67 15.30 -10.85
C LEU A 89 -18.66 14.23 -11.34
N GLY A 90 -19.10 12.97 -11.44
CA GLY A 90 -18.29 11.82 -11.89
C GLY A 90 -18.34 11.48 -13.38
N SER A 91 -19.06 12.23 -14.22
CA SER A 91 -19.17 11.95 -15.67
C SER A 91 -18.13 12.68 -16.52
N SER A 92 -17.25 13.46 -15.91
CA SER A 92 -16.08 14.07 -16.56
C SER A 92 -15.06 12.99 -16.92
N VAL A 93 -14.58 12.97 -18.18
CA VAL A 93 -13.53 12.01 -18.62
C VAL A 93 -12.27 12.16 -17.77
N ARG A 94 -11.87 13.39 -17.43
CA ARG A 94 -10.70 13.64 -16.57
C ARG A 94 -10.92 13.18 -15.13
N TYR A 95 -12.13 13.32 -14.62
CA TYR A 95 -12.50 12.82 -13.30
C TYR A 95 -12.42 11.29 -13.27
N GLN A 96 -12.99 10.64 -14.28
CA GLN A 96 -12.91 9.18 -14.40
C GLN A 96 -11.47 8.72 -14.58
N GLN A 97 -10.64 9.42 -15.36
CA GLN A 97 -9.22 9.10 -15.48
C GLN A 97 -8.49 9.22 -14.13
N PHE A 98 -8.65 10.33 -13.40
CA PHE A 98 -7.98 10.52 -12.11
C PHE A 98 -8.34 9.43 -11.09
N TRP A 99 -9.62 9.05 -11.01
CA TRP A 99 -10.10 8.09 -10.01
C TRP A 99 -10.03 6.63 -10.47
N ALA A 100 -10.08 6.35 -11.78
CA ALA A 100 -9.98 4.99 -12.32
C ALA A 100 -8.53 4.59 -12.61
N ASP A 101 -7.64 5.53 -12.90
CA ASP A 101 -6.20 5.29 -13.03
C ASP A 101 -5.57 5.18 -11.63
N THR A 102 -5.96 4.12 -10.91
CA THR A 102 -5.30 3.60 -9.71
C THR A 102 -3.96 2.94 -10.05
N LYS A 103 -3.31 3.37 -11.13
CA LYS A 103 -1.89 3.16 -11.29
C LYS A 103 -1.24 4.07 -10.26
N VAL A 104 -1.02 3.51 -9.06
CA VAL A 104 -0.04 4.00 -8.10
C VAL A 104 1.17 4.41 -8.93
N THR A 105 1.32 5.71 -9.17
CA THR A 105 2.46 6.22 -9.91
C THR A 105 3.63 5.79 -9.04
N PRO A 106 4.54 4.92 -9.52
CA PRO A 106 5.62 4.47 -8.68
C PRO A 106 6.38 5.72 -8.27
N ASP A 107 6.29 6.06 -6.99
CA ASP A 107 7.07 7.15 -6.45
C ASP A 107 8.54 6.80 -6.74
N HIS A 108 9.24 7.67 -7.44
CA HIS A 108 10.66 7.48 -7.72
C HIS A 108 11.47 7.36 -6.42
N SER A 109 10.96 7.88 -5.30
CA SER A 109 11.53 7.66 -3.98
C SER A 109 11.52 6.19 -3.58
N SER A 110 10.52 5.39 -3.97
CA SER A 110 10.45 3.96 -3.63
C SER A 110 11.66 3.19 -4.15
N ALA A 111 12.09 3.43 -5.39
CA ALA A 111 13.25 2.75 -5.96
C ALA A 111 14.57 3.18 -5.28
N VAL A 112 14.65 4.43 -4.83
CA VAL A 112 15.82 4.95 -4.09
C VAL A 112 15.86 4.37 -2.68
N ILE A 113 14.72 4.39 -1.97
CA ILE A 113 14.52 3.80 -0.65
C ILE A 113 14.86 2.32 -0.71
N ASP A 114 14.34 1.58 -1.69
CA ASP A 114 14.58 0.14 -1.82
C ASP A 114 16.07 -0.17 -2.02
N ARG A 115 16.77 0.65 -2.82
CA ARG A 115 18.20 0.49 -3.03
C ARG A 115 18.99 0.75 -1.75
N TYR A 116 18.67 1.82 -1.02
CA TYR A 116 19.35 2.14 0.25
C TYR A 116 19.07 1.08 1.33
N ALA A 117 17.82 0.66 1.48
CA ALA A 117 17.43 -0.39 2.41
C ALA A 117 18.16 -1.71 2.10
N ALA A 118 18.23 -2.11 0.83
CA ALA A 118 19.00 -3.29 0.43
C ALA A 118 20.49 -3.17 0.80
N PHE A 119 21.11 -2.00 0.64
CA PHE A 119 22.51 -1.77 1.06
C PHE A 119 22.70 -1.87 2.57
N GLN A 120 21.74 -1.42 3.37
CA GLN A 120 21.78 -1.51 4.84
C GLN A 120 21.54 -2.93 5.35
N ILE A 121 20.59 -3.64 4.76
CA ILE A 121 20.22 -5.01 5.16
C ILE A 121 21.29 -6.03 4.74
N TRP A 122 21.96 -5.80 3.61
CA TRP A 122 22.91 -6.75 3.06
C TRP A 122 23.98 -7.22 4.06
N PRO A 123 24.75 -6.34 4.74
CA PRO A 123 25.77 -6.76 5.71
C PRO A 123 25.22 -7.49 6.94
N GLU A 124 23.97 -7.24 7.33
CA GLU A 124 23.32 -7.87 8.50
C GLU A 124 22.86 -9.31 8.23
N LEU A 125 22.77 -9.71 6.96
CA LEU A 125 22.42 -11.08 6.59
C LEU A 125 23.59 -12.03 6.85
N ALA A 126 23.28 -13.20 7.43
CA ALA A 126 24.25 -14.28 7.51
C ALA A 126 24.84 -14.62 6.12
N ASN A 127 26.15 -14.90 6.06
CA ASN A 127 26.87 -15.20 4.80
C ASN A 127 26.18 -16.26 3.93
N ILE A 128 25.57 -17.28 4.54
CA ILE A 128 24.84 -18.32 3.80
C ILE A 128 23.59 -17.77 3.09
N HIS A 129 22.93 -16.76 3.65
CA HIS A 129 21.78 -16.08 3.05
C HIS A 129 22.21 -15.16 1.91
N GLN A 130 23.27 -14.37 2.11
CA GLN A 130 23.87 -13.55 1.06
C GLN A 130 24.26 -14.39 -0.16
N GLN A 131 25.03 -15.48 0.05
CA GLN A 131 25.45 -16.39 -1.02
C GLN A 131 24.26 -17.00 -1.75
N THR A 132 23.22 -17.40 -1.02
CA THR A 132 22.02 -18.00 -1.62
C THR A 132 21.25 -16.98 -2.47
N LEU A 133 21.11 -15.74 -1.98
CA LEU A 133 20.42 -14.67 -2.72
C LEU A 133 21.22 -14.25 -3.95
N LEU A 134 22.55 -14.11 -3.85
CA LEU A 134 23.42 -13.81 -5.00
C LEU A 134 23.34 -14.92 -6.06
N ALA A 135 23.46 -16.18 -5.64
CA ALA A 135 23.36 -17.32 -6.55
C ALA A 135 22.01 -17.35 -7.26
N HIS A 136 20.92 -17.05 -6.55
CA HIS A 136 19.59 -17.01 -7.14
C HIS A 136 19.37 -15.80 -8.05
N ALA A 137 19.91 -14.63 -7.71
CA ALA A 137 19.86 -13.45 -8.56
C ALA A 137 20.60 -13.68 -9.89
N ALA A 138 21.74 -14.37 -9.86
CA ALA A 138 22.53 -14.67 -11.04
C ALA A 138 21.85 -15.69 -11.99
N THR A 139 21.10 -16.67 -11.45
CA THR A 139 20.51 -17.74 -12.27
C THR A 139 19.03 -17.56 -12.56
N SER A 140 18.30 -16.82 -11.72
CA SER A 140 16.85 -16.62 -11.78
C SER A 140 15.98 -17.91 -11.73
N ASP A 141 16.60 -19.09 -11.60
CA ASP A 141 15.92 -20.37 -11.43
C ASP A 141 16.54 -21.20 -10.29
N ILE A 142 15.76 -22.10 -9.69
CA ILE A 142 16.19 -22.85 -8.51
C ILE A 142 17.22 -23.96 -8.81
N SER A 143 17.21 -24.50 -10.03
CA SER A 143 18.15 -25.54 -10.45
C SER A 143 19.54 -24.94 -10.69
N GLY A 144 19.60 -23.78 -11.33
CA GLY A 144 20.81 -22.97 -11.46
C GLY A 144 21.37 -22.56 -10.11
N THR A 145 20.51 -22.11 -9.18
CA THR A 145 20.93 -21.78 -7.80
C THR A 145 21.55 -22.98 -7.09
N ALA A 146 20.94 -24.16 -7.24
CA ALA A 146 21.45 -25.40 -6.64
C ALA A 146 22.83 -25.77 -7.20
N LYS A 147 23.00 -25.66 -8.53
CA LYS A 147 24.28 -25.90 -9.22
C LYS A 147 25.36 -24.93 -8.73
N ALA A 148 25.05 -23.64 -8.66
CA ALA A 148 25.99 -22.60 -8.21
C ALA A 148 26.43 -22.79 -6.74
N LEU A 149 25.53 -23.29 -5.89
CA LEU A 149 25.81 -23.56 -4.48
C LEU A 149 26.41 -24.95 -4.20
N GLY A 150 26.50 -25.83 -5.21
CA GLY A 150 26.98 -27.21 -5.05
C GLY A 150 26.07 -28.07 -4.15
N VAL A 151 24.75 -27.83 -4.17
CA VAL A 151 23.78 -28.55 -3.31
C VAL A 151 22.64 -29.13 -4.11
N SER A 152 21.83 -30.00 -3.48
CA SER A 152 20.60 -30.49 -4.11
C SER A 152 19.54 -29.39 -4.24
N VAL A 153 18.66 -29.50 -5.23
CA VAL A 153 17.54 -28.57 -5.48
C VAL A 153 16.67 -28.38 -4.23
N LYS A 154 16.44 -29.47 -3.47
CA LYS A 154 15.67 -29.43 -2.21
C LYS A 154 16.36 -28.53 -1.16
N VAL A 155 17.67 -28.67 -1.00
CA VAL A 155 18.46 -27.85 -0.07
C VAL A 155 18.49 -26.39 -0.53
N ALA A 156 18.70 -26.14 -1.82
CA ALA A 156 18.68 -24.78 -2.38
C ALA A 156 17.33 -24.08 -2.13
N ARG A 157 16.21 -24.78 -2.36
CA ARG A 157 14.85 -24.24 -2.08
C ARG A 157 14.67 -23.88 -0.61
N GLY A 158 15.10 -24.75 0.30
CA GLY A 158 15.04 -24.50 1.74
C GLY A 158 15.96 -23.36 2.20
N ARG A 159 17.13 -23.20 1.58
CA ARG A 159 18.03 -22.05 1.84
C ARG A 159 17.43 -20.74 1.34
N LEU A 160 16.90 -20.73 0.12
CA LEU A 160 16.29 -19.55 -0.49
C LEU A 160 15.07 -19.07 0.31
N SER A 161 14.22 -20.00 0.75
CA SER A 161 13.08 -19.66 1.62
C SER A 161 13.52 -18.98 2.91
N ARG A 162 14.56 -19.49 3.58
CA ARG A 162 15.09 -18.91 4.81
C ARG A 162 15.79 -17.57 4.58
N ALA A 163 16.56 -17.46 3.50
CA ALA A 163 17.22 -16.20 3.13
C ALA A 163 16.21 -15.08 2.85
N ARG A 164 15.11 -15.38 2.14
CA ARG A 164 14.01 -14.43 1.91
C ARG A 164 13.30 -14.04 3.21
N ALA A 165 13.08 -14.99 4.11
CA ALA A 165 12.48 -14.71 5.41
C ALA A 165 13.37 -13.82 6.27
N ALA A 166 14.68 -14.08 6.31
CA ALA A 166 15.67 -13.26 7.02
C ALA A 166 15.74 -11.83 6.44
N PHE A 167 15.82 -11.70 5.12
CA PHE A 167 15.79 -10.39 4.45
C PHE A 167 14.51 -9.62 4.79
N ARG A 168 13.35 -10.28 4.73
CA ARG A 168 12.06 -9.66 5.07
C ARG A 168 12.00 -9.22 6.54
N ALA A 169 12.56 -10.00 7.45
CA ALA A 169 12.56 -9.64 8.87
C ALA A 169 13.35 -8.35 9.12
N LEU A 170 14.52 -8.21 8.50
CA LEU A 170 15.33 -6.99 8.57
C LEU A 170 14.67 -5.81 7.84
N TRP A 171 14.01 -6.08 6.71
CA TRP A 171 13.27 -5.05 5.95
C TRP A 171 12.15 -4.40 6.76
N HIS A 172 11.52 -5.17 7.65
CA HIS A 172 10.45 -4.71 8.51
C HIS A 172 10.89 -4.65 9.98
N GLU A 173 12.19 -4.47 10.23
CA GLU A 173 12.65 -4.22 11.59
C GLU A 173 11.98 -2.94 12.10
N HIS A 174 11.34 -3.01 13.27
CA HIS A 174 10.45 -1.99 13.86
C HIS A 174 9.01 -1.89 13.31
N GLU A 175 8.61 -2.78 12.40
CA GLU A 175 7.24 -2.88 11.90
C GLU A 175 6.70 -4.32 12.04
N THR A 176 5.38 -4.49 12.03
CA THR A 176 4.80 -5.81 11.78
C THR A 176 4.69 -5.98 10.27
N PRO A 177 5.42 -6.93 9.64
CA PRO A 177 5.31 -7.12 8.21
C PRO A 177 3.84 -7.41 7.85
N PRO A 178 3.31 -6.85 6.76
CA PRO A 178 2.04 -7.33 6.23
C PRO A 178 2.17 -8.85 5.98
N PRO A 179 1.11 -9.66 6.09
CA PRO A 179 1.19 -11.06 5.70
C PRO A 179 1.69 -11.15 4.25
N PHE A 180 2.41 -12.23 3.91
CA PHE A 180 2.65 -12.50 2.49
C PHE A 180 1.29 -12.49 1.79
N TRP A 181 1.21 -11.86 0.62
CA TRP A 181 0.05 -12.00 -0.26
C TRP A 181 -0.04 -13.48 -0.65
N HIS A 182 -0.63 -14.28 0.21
CA HIS A 182 -1.19 -15.56 -0.16
C HIS A 182 -2.22 -15.21 -1.22
N ARG A 183 -2.33 -16.02 -2.29
CA ARG A 183 -3.62 -16.08 -2.97
C ARG A 183 -4.61 -16.37 -1.85
N THR A 184 -5.46 -15.41 -1.55
CA THR A 184 -6.65 -15.64 -0.75
C THR A 184 -7.42 -16.68 -1.55
N HIS A 185 -7.19 -17.96 -1.21
CA HIS A 185 -8.16 -18.97 -1.55
C HIS A 185 -9.44 -18.44 -0.93
N ARG A 186 -10.42 -18.10 -1.78
CA ARG A 186 -11.78 -17.82 -1.34
C ARG A 186 -12.09 -18.85 -0.26
N SER A 187 -12.47 -18.41 0.93
CA SER A 187 -12.87 -19.29 2.01
C SER A 187 -13.86 -20.29 1.40
N ALA A 188 -13.40 -21.53 1.22
CA ALA A 188 -14.21 -22.56 0.61
C ALA A 188 -15.47 -22.68 1.47
N ASP A 189 -16.64 -22.56 0.85
CA ASP A 189 -17.88 -22.78 1.58
C ASP A 189 -17.84 -24.17 2.19
N VAL A 190 -18.53 -24.39 3.31
CA VAL A 190 -18.57 -25.71 3.95
C VAL A 190 -19.05 -26.79 2.95
N ALA A 191 -19.88 -26.39 1.98
CA ALA A 191 -20.33 -27.22 0.86
C ALA A 191 -19.21 -27.63 -0.13
N ASP A 192 -18.15 -26.83 -0.26
CA ASP A 192 -17.00 -27.11 -1.14
C ASP A 192 -15.93 -27.99 -0.46
N LEU A 193 -16.07 -28.24 0.85
CA LEU A 193 -15.16 -29.10 1.58
C LEU A 193 -15.44 -30.57 1.24
N ALA A 194 -14.37 -31.34 1.00
CA ALA A 194 -14.50 -32.78 0.80
C ALA A 194 -15.24 -33.43 1.99
N PRO A 195 -16.22 -34.31 1.75
CA PRO A 195 -16.94 -34.99 2.82
C PRO A 195 -16.00 -35.90 3.62
N CYS A 196 -16.43 -36.25 4.83
CA CYS A 196 -15.77 -37.27 5.65
C CYS A 196 -15.65 -38.60 4.89
N GLY A 197 -14.64 -39.41 5.22
CA GLY A 197 -14.29 -40.60 4.44
C GLY A 197 -13.33 -40.34 3.27
N THR A 198 -12.73 -39.15 3.20
CA THR A 198 -11.68 -38.82 2.21
C THR A 198 -10.34 -38.54 2.89
N PRO A 199 -9.19 -38.78 2.22
CA PRO A 199 -7.88 -38.38 2.77
C PRO A 199 -7.78 -36.87 3.05
N SER A 200 -8.46 -36.07 2.23
CA SER A 200 -8.56 -34.62 2.39
C SER A 200 -9.31 -34.23 3.68
N ALA A 201 -10.40 -34.93 4.02
CA ALA A 201 -11.12 -34.72 5.27
C ALA A 201 -10.28 -35.14 6.49
N TRP A 202 -9.52 -36.24 6.41
CA TRP A 202 -8.58 -36.64 7.47
C TRP A 202 -7.54 -35.54 7.76
N ALA A 203 -6.92 -34.98 6.72
CA ALA A 203 -5.93 -33.92 6.86
C ALA A 203 -6.54 -32.62 7.44
N ARG A 204 -7.81 -32.34 7.11
CA ARG A 204 -8.57 -31.22 7.69
C ARG A 204 -8.75 -31.39 9.19
N HIS A 205 -9.27 -32.54 9.65
CA HIS A 205 -9.46 -32.80 11.09
C HIS A 205 -8.14 -32.67 11.86
N LYS A 206 -7.05 -33.23 11.32
CA LYS A 206 -5.71 -33.11 11.93
C LYS A 206 -5.21 -31.66 12.03
N ARG A 207 -5.45 -30.84 11.02
CA ARG A 207 -5.02 -29.42 11.02
C ARG A 207 -5.82 -28.57 12.01
N ARG A 208 -7.11 -28.89 12.17
CA ARG A 208 -8.03 -28.15 13.06
C ARG A 208 -8.06 -28.67 14.50
N GLY A 209 -7.41 -29.80 14.77
CA GLY A 209 -7.46 -30.45 16.09
C GLY A 209 -8.82 -31.09 16.41
N GLU A 210 -9.64 -31.35 15.40
CA GLU A 210 -10.94 -32.00 15.56
C GLU A 210 -10.78 -33.52 15.72
N PRO A 211 -11.69 -34.20 16.46
CA PRO A 211 -11.72 -35.65 16.53
C PRO A 211 -11.93 -36.22 15.13
N VAL A 212 -11.10 -37.20 14.76
CA VAL A 212 -11.12 -37.83 13.43
C VAL A 212 -12.09 -39.00 13.47
N ASP A 213 -13.09 -39.02 12.59
CA ASP A 213 -14.00 -40.15 12.46
C ASP A 213 -13.33 -41.39 11.83
N GLN A 214 -13.96 -42.55 12.03
CA GLN A 214 -13.46 -43.84 11.56
C GLN A 214 -13.33 -43.90 10.03
N ALA A 215 -14.25 -43.30 9.29
CA ALA A 215 -14.24 -43.28 7.83
C ALA A 215 -13.01 -42.52 7.30
N CYS A 216 -12.65 -41.38 7.90
CA CYS A 216 -11.46 -40.60 7.58
C CYS A 216 -10.17 -41.36 7.92
N ILE A 217 -10.14 -42.09 9.05
CA ILE A 217 -9.00 -42.94 9.43
C ILE A 217 -8.76 -44.02 8.37
N GLU A 218 -9.81 -44.72 7.95
CA GLU A 218 -9.73 -45.78 6.95
C GLU A 218 -9.33 -45.26 5.57
N ALA A 219 -9.90 -44.13 5.15
CA ALA A 219 -9.55 -43.47 3.90
C ALA A 219 -8.07 -43.07 3.85
N ASN A 220 -7.53 -42.50 4.94
CA ASN A 220 -6.12 -42.16 5.01
C ASN A 220 -5.23 -43.42 5.03
N ARG A 221 -5.63 -44.48 5.74
CA ARG A 221 -4.90 -45.77 5.69
C ARG A 221 -4.88 -46.37 4.30
N ALA A 222 -5.99 -46.32 3.56
CA ALA A 222 -6.06 -46.78 2.17
C ALA A 222 -5.16 -45.94 1.24
N TYR A 223 -5.18 -44.62 1.41
CA TYR A 223 -4.30 -43.69 0.71
C TYR A 223 -2.82 -43.99 0.96
N MET A 224 -2.40 -44.13 2.22
CA MET A 224 -1.01 -44.44 2.58
C MET A 224 -0.58 -45.81 2.04
N ARG A 225 -1.44 -46.83 2.08
CA ARG A 225 -1.16 -48.15 1.46
C ARG A 225 -0.98 -48.08 -0.06
N ARG A 226 -1.70 -47.19 -0.75
CA ARG A 226 -1.51 -46.96 -2.19
C ARG A 226 -0.19 -46.24 -2.41
N TRP A 227 0.09 -45.17 -1.67
CA TRP A 227 1.30 -44.38 -1.78
C TRP A 227 2.58 -45.20 -1.56
N SER A 228 2.61 -46.07 -0.53
CA SER A 228 3.78 -46.94 -0.28
C SER A 228 4.00 -47.97 -1.40
N ARG A 229 2.93 -48.47 -2.04
CA ARG A 229 3.05 -49.37 -3.20
C ARG A 229 3.62 -48.64 -4.42
N THR A 230 3.18 -47.42 -4.70
CA THR A 230 3.73 -46.62 -5.81
C THR A 230 5.16 -46.19 -5.54
N ALA A 231 5.48 -45.75 -4.32
CA ALA A 231 6.84 -45.35 -3.93
C ALA A 231 7.83 -46.54 -3.97
N GLY A 232 7.39 -47.74 -3.60
CA GLY A 232 8.16 -48.98 -3.73
C GLY A 232 8.41 -49.38 -5.18
N ALA A 233 7.38 -49.31 -6.04
CA ALA A 233 7.52 -49.59 -7.48
C ALA A 233 8.43 -48.60 -8.20
N THR A 234 8.44 -47.33 -7.77
CA THR A 234 9.32 -46.30 -8.34
C THR A 234 10.79 -46.53 -7.94
N SER A 235 11.04 -47.14 -6.77
CA SER A 235 12.41 -47.47 -6.33
C SER A 235 12.98 -48.71 -7.03
N SER A 236 12.16 -49.65 -7.49
CA SER A 236 12.66 -50.83 -8.24
C SER A 236 12.97 -50.53 -9.71
N LEU A 237 12.36 -49.50 -10.30
CA LEU A 237 12.61 -49.07 -11.69
C LEU A 237 13.89 -48.23 -11.87
N VAL A 238 14.49 -47.73 -10.78
CA VAL A 238 15.75 -46.95 -10.79
C VAL A 238 16.97 -47.84 -10.45
N ALA A 239 16.73 -49.10 -10.09
CA ALA A 239 17.76 -50.08 -9.71
C ALA A 239 17.99 -51.18 -10.78
N SER A 240 17.53 -50.97 -12.01
CA SER A 240 17.82 -51.81 -13.20
C SER A 240 18.49 -50.95 -14.26
#